data_AF-A0A3N7BIQ5-F1
#
_entry.id   AF-A0A3N7BIQ5-F1
#
_cell.length_a   1.000
_cell.length_b   1.000
_cell.length_c   1.000
_cell.angle_alpha   90.00
_cell.angle_beta   90.00
_cell.angle_gamma   90.00
#
_symmetry.space_group_name_H-M   'P 1'
#
loop_
_entity.id
_entity.type
_entity.pdbx_description
1 polymer ?
#
loop_
_entity_poly.entity_id
_entity_poly.type
_entity_poly.pdbx_seq_one_letter_code
_entity_poly.pdbx_strand_id
1 'polypeptide(L)' 'MDPLLSVVILLTSRTFSSYATTYEYATGGHRSCKGIHVFDTELNQQIKICGTNGADRQGWVRVEKLSGPLGIFVIGTVPI' A
#
# COMPACT_ATOMS: atom_id res chain seq x y z
N MET A 1 -10.55 -6.87 32.06
CA MET A 1 -10.68 -6.84 30.59
C MET A 1 -10.73 -8.27 30.11
N ASP A 2 -11.71 -8.64 29.32
CA ASP A 2 -11.81 -9.98 28.74
C ASP A 2 -10.62 -10.18 27.76
N PRO A 3 -9.78 -11.22 27.95
CA PRO A 3 -8.60 -11.44 27.10
C PRO A 3 -8.97 -11.62 25.62
N LEU A 4 -10.15 -12.19 25.32
CA LEU A 4 -10.62 -12.33 23.94
C LEU A 4 -10.87 -10.96 23.31
N LEU A 5 -11.51 -10.06 24.05
CA LEU A 5 -11.77 -8.70 23.60
C LEU A 5 -10.47 -7.93 23.33
N SER A 6 -9.47 -8.08 24.21
CA SER A 6 -8.15 -7.46 24.00
C SER A 6 -7.44 -7.97 22.75
N VAL A 7 -7.50 -9.29 22.47
CA VAL A 7 -6.93 -9.87 21.25
C VAL A 7 -7.66 -9.34 20.00
N VAL A 8 -8.99 -9.26 20.03
CA VAL A 8 -9.78 -8.71 18.91
C VAL A 8 -9.41 -7.25 18.66
N ILE A 9 -9.28 -6.43 19.70
CA ILE A 9 -8.89 -5.02 19.57
C ILE A 9 -7.49 -4.91 18.95
N LEU A 10 -6.53 -5.70 19.44
CA LEU A 10 -5.17 -5.70 18.90
C LEU A 10 -5.17 -6.05 17.41
N LEU A 11 -5.80 -7.16 17.03
CA LEU A 11 -5.82 -7.64 15.63
C LEU A 11 -6.58 -6.72 14.67
N THR A 12 -7.58 -5.98 15.17
CA THR A 12 -8.36 -5.04 14.34
C THR A 12 -7.81 -3.62 14.34
N SER A 13 -6.89 -3.29 15.23
CA SER A 13 -6.24 -1.98 15.26
C SER A 13 -5.45 -1.72 13.97
N ARG A 14 -5.64 -0.52 13.41
CA ARG A 14 -4.95 -0.06 12.21
C ARG A 14 -4.50 1.38 12.40
N THR A 15 -3.30 1.68 11.94
CA THR A 15 -2.71 3.03 11.97
C THR A 15 -2.59 3.56 10.55
N PHE A 16 -3.14 4.75 10.32
CA PHE A 16 -2.97 5.46 9.06
C PHE A 16 -1.56 6.06 8.95
N SER A 17 -0.94 5.92 7.79
CA SER A 17 0.30 6.59 7.45
C SER A 17 0.38 6.88 5.94
N SER A 18 1.30 7.77 5.56
CA SER A 18 1.64 8.00 4.16
C SER A 18 3.14 8.19 3.99
N TYR A 19 3.66 7.86 2.81
CA TYR A 19 5.06 8.08 2.46
C TYR A 19 5.18 8.44 0.98
N ALA A 20 6.24 9.18 0.65
CA ALA A 20 6.58 9.51 -0.72
C ALA A 20 7.67 8.55 -1.22
N THR A 21 7.55 8.07 -2.44
CA THR A 21 8.52 7.16 -3.05
C THR A 21 8.52 7.32 -4.57
N THR A 22 9.61 6.91 -5.20
CA THR A 22 9.66 6.74 -6.65
C THR A 22 8.87 5.51 -7.05
N TYR A 23 8.21 5.57 -8.20
CA TYR A 23 7.51 4.42 -8.74
C TYR A 23 7.94 4.11 -10.17
N GLU A 24 7.81 2.84 -10.53
CA GLU A 24 7.94 2.37 -11.91
C GLU A 24 6.58 1.95 -12.45
N TYR A 25 6.28 2.36 -13.67
CA TYR A 25 5.05 1.93 -14.32
C TYR A 25 5.05 0.41 -14.53
N ALA A 26 3.94 -0.24 -14.18
CA ALA A 26 3.74 -1.67 -14.33
C ALA A 26 2.58 -1.93 -15.30
N THR A 27 2.89 -2.54 -16.44
CA THR A 27 1.86 -2.98 -17.38
C THR A 27 0.95 -4.04 -16.77
N GLY A 28 -0.30 -4.07 -17.23
CA GLY A 28 -1.26 -5.12 -16.91
C GLY A 28 -1.13 -6.32 -17.85
N GLY A 29 -1.65 -7.46 -17.42
CA GLY A 29 -1.71 -8.69 -18.23
C GLY A 29 -2.90 -9.55 -17.81
N HIS A 30 -3.10 -10.71 -18.47
CA HIS A 30 -4.30 -11.52 -18.21
C HIS A 30 -4.46 -11.99 -16.74
N ARG A 31 -3.36 -12.06 -15.98
CA ARG A 31 -3.34 -12.42 -14.55
C ARG A 31 -2.83 -11.29 -13.64
N SER A 32 -2.78 -10.04 -14.14
CA SER A 32 -2.24 -8.91 -13.39
C SER A 32 -2.89 -7.59 -13.78
N CYS A 33 -2.95 -6.65 -12.86
CA CYS A 33 -3.49 -5.32 -13.11
C CYS A 33 -2.46 -4.38 -13.76
N LYS A 34 -2.93 -3.34 -14.46
CA LYS A 34 -2.11 -2.13 -14.71
C LYS A 34 -1.91 -1.40 -13.38
N GLY A 35 -0.73 -0.82 -13.15
CA GLY A 35 -0.45 -0.11 -11.92
C GLY A 35 0.98 0.40 -11.84
N ILE A 36 1.52 0.45 -10.63
CA ILE A 36 2.88 0.89 -10.35
C ILE A 36 3.59 -0.05 -9.40
N HIS A 37 4.91 -0.16 -9.54
CA HIS A 37 5.77 -0.75 -8.54
C HIS A 37 6.35 0.33 -7.65
N VAL A 38 6.26 0.12 -6.33
CA VAL A 38 6.85 1.00 -5.32
C VAL A 38 7.56 0.17 -4.26
N PHE A 39 8.60 0.73 -3.65
CA PHE A 39 9.23 0.12 -2.48
C PHE A 39 8.50 0.58 -1.20
N ASP A 40 7.92 -0.37 -0.45
CA ASP A 40 7.33 -0.10 0.86
C ASP A 40 8.37 -0.39 1.95
N THR A 41 8.72 0.62 2.73
CA THR A 41 9.77 0.53 3.75
C THR A 41 9.38 -0.30 4.97
N GLU A 42 8.08 -0.44 5.26
CA GLU A 42 7.59 -1.22 6.40
C GLU A 42 7.61 -2.71 6.07
N LEU A 43 7.25 -3.07 4.83
CA LEU A 43 7.37 -4.44 4.35
C LEU A 43 8.80 -4.79 3.89
N ASN A 44 9.66 -3.79 3.72
CA ASN A 44 11.00 -3.92 3.18
C ASN A 44 11.04 -4.69 1.85
N GLN A 45 10.09 -4.40 0.95
CA GLN A 45 9.98 -5.08 -0.34
C GLN A 45 9.28 -4.19 -1.38
N GLN A 46 9.44 -4.54 -2.65
CA GLN A 46 8.71 -3.92 -3.75
C GLN A 46 7.31 -4.50 -3.83
N ILE A 47 6.30 -3.65 -3.85
CA ILE A 47 4.89 -4.01 -4.02
C ILE A 47 4.34 -3.44 -5.33
N LYS A 48 3.34 -4.12 -5.91
CA LYS A 48 2.59 -3.62 -7.06
C LYS A 48 1.25 -3.07 -6.59
N ILE A 49 0.99 -1.79 -6.82
CA ILE A 49 -0.28 -1.14 -6.54
C ILE A 49 -1.09 -1.05 -7.83
N CYS A 50 -2.27 -1.65 -7.85
CA CYS A 50 -3.16 -1.70 -9.01
C CYS A 50 -4.01 -0.44 -9.16
N GLY A 51 -4.36 -0.09 -10.40
CA GLY A 51 -5.39 0.92 -10.66
C GLY A 51 -5.00 2.35 -10.33
N THR A 52 -3.70 2.64 -10.27
CA THR A 52 -3.18 3.98 -10.04
C THR A 52 -3.38 4.84 -11.29
N ASN A 53 -4.18 5.89 -11.18
CA ASN A 53 -4.44 6.82 -12.29
C ASN A 53 -3.19 7.63 -12.64
N GLY A 54 -2.94 7.86 -13.93
CA GLY A 54 -1.93 8.83 -14.43
C GLY A 54 -0.47 8.36 -14.41
N ALA A 55 -0.20 7.14 -13.96
CA ALA A 55 1.15 6.60 -13.89
C ALA A 55 1.57 5.93 -15.21
N ASP A 56 1.71 6.68 -16.31
CA ASP A 56 2.14 6.12 -17.60
C ASP A 56 3.68 6.19 -17.80
N ARG A 57 4.40 6.74 -16.82
CA ARG A 57 5.87 6.89 -16.79
C ARG A 57 6.39 6.77 -15.37
N GLN A 58 7.70 6.59 -15.17
CA GLN A 58 8.33 6.71 -13.85
C GLN A 58 8.09 8.12 -13.27
N GLY A 59 7.97 8.20 -11.95
CA GLY A 59 7.77 9.46 -11.24
C GLY A 59 7.74 9.28 -9.73
N TRP A 60 7.23 10.29 -9.01
CA TRP A 60 7.03 10.24 -7.58
C TRP A 60 5.55 10.08 -7.25
N VAL A 61 5.28 9.37 -6.16
CA VAL A 61 3.92 9.15 -5.68
C VAL A 61 3.90 9.20 -4.15
N ARG A 62 2.82 9.75 -3.60
CA ARG A 62 2.45 9.58 -2.21
C ARG A 62 1.58 8.33 -2.11
N VAL A 63 2.03 7.36 -1.33
CA VAL A 63 1.25 6.16 -0.99
C VAL A 63 0.59 6.39 0.36
N GLU A 64 -0.71 6.14 0.43
CA GLU A 64 -1.50 6.19 1.65
C GLU A 64 -1.90 4.78 2.07
N LYS A 65 -1.66 4.42 3.33
CA LYS A 65 -1.88 3.05 3.82
C LYS A 65 -2.42 2.99 5.25
N LEU A 66 -3.07 1.87 5.55
CA LEU A 66 -3.42 1.43 6.88
C LEU A 66 -2.54 0.23 7.23
N SER A 67 -1.75 0.35 8.29
CA SER A 67 -0.88 -0.72 8.80
C SER A 67 -1.43 -1.28 10.11
N GLY A 68 -1.35 -2.60 10.29
CA GLY A 68 -1.76 -3.25 11.53
C GLY A 68 -1.24 -4.68 11.62
N PRO A 69 -1.60 -5.44 12.67
CA PRO A 69 -1.08 -6.79 12.87
C PRO A 69 -1.44 -7.79 11.77
N LEU A 70 -2.47 -7.49 10.98
CA LEU A 70 -2.90 -8.31 9.83
C LEU A 70 -2.24 -7.88 8.50
N GLY A 71 -1.31 -6.92 8.53
CA GLY A 71 -0.58 -6.43 7.38
C GLY A 71 -0.97 -5.02 6.96
N ILE A 72 -0.74 -4.72 5.67
CA ILE A 72 -0.90 -3.38 5.10
C ILE A 72 -2.04 -3.38 4.09
N PHE A 73 -2.86 -2.34 4.16
CA PHE A 73 -3.87 -2.04 3.16
C PHE A 73 -3.60 -0.68 2.55
N VAL A 74 -3.20 -0.67 1.26
CA VAL A 74 -3.04 0.58 0.50
C VAL A 74 -4.42 1.13 0.16
N ILE A 75 -4.69 2.37 0.56
CA ILE A 75 -5.99 3.03 0.37
C ILE A 75 -5.96 4.08 -0.74
N GLY A 76 -4.78 4.58 -1.11
CA GLY A 76 -4.66 5.63 -2.10
C GLY A 76 -3.23 5.82 -2.62
N THR A 77 -3.16 6.39 -3.82
CA THR A 77 -1.90 6.83 -4.44
C THR A 77 -2.13 8.17 -5.13
N VAL A 78 -1.32 9.17 -4.79
CA VAL A 78 -1.41 10.52 -5.36
C VAL A 78 -0.07 10.87 -6.02
N PRO A 79 -0.03 11.08 -7.35
CA PRO A 79 1.18 11.56 -8.03
C PRO A 79 1.66 12.89 -7.43
N ILE A 80 2.97 13.08 -7.34
CA ILE A 80 3.60 14.33 -6.84
C ILE A 80 4.60 14.85 -7.87
#